data_AF-A0A842XM05-F1
#
_entry.id   AF-A0A842XM05-F1
#
_cell.length_a   1.000
_cell.length_b   1.000
_cell.length_c   1.000
_cell.angle_alpha   90.00
_cell.angle_beta   90.00
_cell.angle_gamma   90.00
#
_symmetry.space_group_name_H-M   'P 1'
#
loop_
_entity.id
_entity.type
_entity.pdbx_description
1 polymer ?
#
loop_
_entity_poly.entity_id
_entity_poly.type
_entity_poly.pdbx_seq_one_letter_code
_entity_poly.pdbx_strand_id
1 'polypeptide(L)'
;MVKKKREKEEEKEIKSVSEVTLRTKDMDIERLELSSAGKRGLIEALDDKSKAILWYLYQRRHADIEELSRAVSASHYEVLSRLKEVIIPESERIMGKPIVKFEKSKIDRASGEKVLFSWWIDDKVPIIKGGNIDIFDEKDRIVMIADLPGLRLSNPIGISANYNNGILEVVIKKEVKYEG
;
A
#
# COMPACT_ATOMS: atom_id res chain seq x y z
N MET A 1 -17.64 32.22 47.88
CA MET A 1 -16.75 32.62 46.77
C MET A 1 -15.90 31.48 46.18
N VAL A 2 -15.71 30.34 46.87
CA VAL A 2 -14.78 29.28 46.43
C VAL A 2 -15.35 28.35 45.33
N LYS A 3 -16.65 28.04 45.35
CA LYS A 3 -17.28 27.14 44.35
C LYS A 3 -17.23 27.66 42.91
N LYS A 4 -17.50 28.96 42.72
CA LYS A 4 -17.56 29.62 41.40
C LYS A 4 -16.19 29.75 40.71
N LYS A 5 -15.10 29.53 41.45
CA LYS A 5 -13.72 29.57 40.91
C LYS A 5 -13.29 28.20 40.37
N ARG A 6 -13.74 27.10 40.99
CA ARG A 6 -13.47 25.72 40.53
C ARG A 6 -14.20 25.37 39.23
N GLU A 7 -15.49 25.72 39.10
CA GLU A 7 -16.26 25.46 37.88
C GLU A 7 -15.67 26.14 36.64
N LYS A 8 -15.13 27.36 36.80
CA LYS A 8 -14.46 28.08 35.71
C LYS A 8 -13.10 27.50 35.32
N GLU A 9 -12.44 26.77 36.22
CA GLU A 9 -11.16 26.12 35.97
C GLU A 9 -11.39 24.80 35.21
N GLU A 10 -12.38 24.01 35.63
CA GLU A 10 -12.79 22.77 34.95
C GLU A 10 -13.34 23.04 33.54
N GLU A 11 -14.16 24.08 33.33
CA GLU A 11 -14.64 24.46 31.98
C GLU A 11 -13.50 24.87 31.04
N LYS A 12 -12.45 25.52 31.58
CA LYS A 12 -11.26 25.91 30.79
C LYS A 12 -10.42 24.68 30.41
N GLU A 13 -10.29 23.74 31.32
CA GLU A 13 -9.52 22.52 31.12
C GLU A 13 -10.22 21.58 30.11
N ILE A 14 -11.54 21.42 30.22
CA ILE A 14 -12.35 20.64 29.26
C ILE A 14 -12.28 21.26 27.86
N LYS A 15 -12.35 22.60 27.76
CA LYS A 15 -12.25 23.29 26.47
C LYS A 15 -10.87 23.12 25.82
N SER A 16 -9.79 23.25 26.61
CA SER A 16 -8.41 22.99 26.20
C SER A 16 -8.21 21.55 25.70
N VAL A 17 -8.69 20.56 26.45
CA VAL A 17 -8.58 19.14 26.08
C VAL A 17 -9.41 18.85 24.82
N SER A 18 -10.60 19.44 24.67
CA SER A 18 -11.43 19.26 23.47
C SER A 18 -10.80 19.87 22.21
N GLU A 19 -10.16 21.05 22.31
CA GLU A 19 -9.46 21.69 21.19
C GLU A 19 -8.19 20.92 20.78
N VAL A 20 -7.43 20.40 21.74
CA VAL A 20 -6.26 19.55 21.48
C VAL A 20 -6.67 18.23 20.82
N THR A 21 -7.79 17.64 21.24
CA THR A 21 -8.33 16.37 20.71
C THR A 21 -8.91 16.53 19.29
N LEU A 22 -9.56 17.66 19.00
CA LEU A 22 -10.07 17.96 17.66
C LEU A 22 -8.92 18.20 16.68
N ARG A 23 -7.89 18.95 17.09
CA ARG A 23 -6.72 19.26 16.26
C ARG A 23 -5.85 18.05 15.92
N THR A 24 -5.84 17.02 16.77
CA THR A 24 -5.14 15.75 16.50
C THR A 24 -5.92 14.86 15.52
N LYS A 25 -7.25 14.82 15.62
CA LYS A 25 -8.10 14.07 14.67
C LYS A 25 -8.06 14.64 13.26
N ASP A 26 -8.07 15.96 13.11
CA ASP A 26 -8.00 16.61 11.78
C ASP A 26 -6.66 16.34 11.08
N MET A 27 -5.54 16.35 11.83
CA MET A 27 -4.20 16.01 11.31
C MET A 27 -4.09 14.55 10.85
N ASP A 28 -4.74 13.61 11.57
CA ASP A 28 -4.70 12.19 11.22
C ASP A 28 -5.57 11.90 9.99
N ILE A 29 -6.71 12.58 9.83
CA ILE A 29 -7.60 12.45 8.66
C ILE A 29 -6.95 13.05 7.41
N GLU A 30 -6.35 14.25 7.49
CA GLU A 30 -5.60 14.82 6.35
C GLU A 30 -4.41 13.93 5.95
N ARG A 31 -3.69 13.34 6.91
CA ARG A 31 -2.62 12.36 6.63
C ARG A 31 -3.12 11.08 5.97
N LEU A 32 -4.32 10.64 6.31
CA LEU A 32 -4.96 9.44 5.76
C LEU A 32 -5.47 9.67 4.32
N GLU A 33 -6.04 10.84 4.03
CA GLU A 33 -6.46 11.22 2.67
C GLU A 33 -5.28 11.53 1.76
N LEU A 34 -4.25 12.23 2.26
CA LEU A 34 -2.98 12.41 1.55
C LEU A 34 -2.26 11.07 1.30
N SER A 35 -2.47 10.08 2.16
CA SER A 35 -1.90 8.73 2.04
C SER A 35 -2.57 7.91 0.93
N SER A 36 -3.89 7.97 0.75
CA SER A 36 -4.57 7.24 -0.34
C SER A 36 -4.44 7.97 -1.68
N ALA A 37 -4.58 9.29 -1.71
CA ALA A 37 -4.43 10.11 -2.92
C ALA A 37 -2.97 10.12 -3.41
N GLY A 38 -2.00 10.24 -2.50
CA GLY A 38 -0.57 10.16 -2.84
C GLY A 38 -0.16 8.80 -3.38
N LYS A 39 -0.74 7.70 -2.86
CA LYS A 39 -0.51 6.35 -3.39
C LYS A 39 -1.08 6.19 -4.81
N ARG A 40 -2.31 6.68 -5.04
CA ARG A 40 -2.94 6.62 -6.37
C ARG A 40 -2.15 7.42 -7.40
N GLY A 41 -1.80 8.66 -7.06
CA GLY A 41 -0.98 9.52 -7.91
C GLY A 41 0.39 8.92 -8.23
N LEU A 42 1.00 8.20 -7.27
CA LEU A 42 2.24 7.49 -7.52
C LEU A 42 2.07 6.35 -8.51
N ILE A 43 1.09 5.46 -8.33
CA ILE A 43 0.87 4.35 -9.26
C ILE A 43 0.56 4.87 -10.67
N GLU A 44 -0.22 5.94 -10.79
CA GLU A 44 -0.53 6.56 -12.09
C GLU A 44 0.71 7.17 -12.78
N ALA A 45 1.68 7.69 -12.00
CA ALA A 45 2.90 8.29 -12.53
C ALA A 45 3.95 7.28 -13.01
N LEU A 46 3.81 5.99 -12.67
CA LEU A 46 4.80 4.95 -13.01
C LEU A 46 4.46 4.22 -14.32
N ASP A 47 5.49 3.87 -15.09
CA ASP A 47 5.38 2.92 -16.20
C ASP A 47 5.14 1.49 -15.70
N ASP A 48 4.65 0.62 -16.58
CA ASP A 48 4.24 -0.75 -16.21
C ASP A 48 5.39 -1.58 -15.62
N LYS A 49 6.62 -1.39 -16.10
CA LYS A 49 7.79 -2.07 -15.52
C LYS A 49 8.16 -1.50 -14.16
N SER A 50 8.07 -0.17 -13.99
CA SER A 50 8.27 0.46 -12.67
C SER A 50 7.21 0.01 -11.65
N LYS A 51 5.95 -0.13 -12.07
CA LYS A 51 4.88 -0.73 -11.25
C LYS A 51 5.21 -2.18 -10.88
N ALA A 52 5.71 -2.98 -11.82
CA ALA A 52 6.09 -4.37 -11.58
C ALA A 52 7.26 -4.52 -10.59
N ILE A 53 8.29 -3.67 -10.69
CA ILE A 53 9.41 -3.61 -9.73
C ILE A 53 8.87 -3.30 -8.33
N LEU A 54 8.03 -2.27 -8.25
CA LEU A 54 7.47 -1.83 -6.99
C LEU A 54 6.55 -2.90 -6.38
N TRP A 55 5.75 -3.58 -7.20
CA TRP A 55 4.90 -4.70 -6.80
C TRP A 55 5.71 -5.87 -6.22
N TYR A 56 6.82 -6.25 -6.86
CA TYR A 56 7.68 -7.30 -6.34
C TYR A 56 8.26 -6.93 -4.97
N LEU A 57 8.71 -5.68 -4.79
CA LEU A 57 9.17 -5.18 -3.50
C LEU A 57 8.06 -5.13 -2.45
N TYR A 58 6.83 -4.80 -2.84
CA TYR A 58 5.66 -4.87 -1.96
C TYR A 58 5.42 -6.28 -1.43
N GLN A 59 5.47 -7.29 -2.30
CA GLN A 59 5.23 -8.69 -1.91
C GLN A 59 6.35 -9.25 -1.03
N ARG A 60 7.61 -8.93 -1.36
CA ARG A 60 8.79 -9.51 -0.70
C ARG A 60 9.34 -8.69 0.46
N ARG A 61 8.89 -7.45 0.65
CA ARG A 61 9.46 -6.40 1.53
C ARG A 61 10.84 -5.89 1.10
N HIS A 62 11.68 -6.79 0.60
CA HIS A 62 12.99 -6.48 0.05
C HIS A 62 13.32 -7.38 -1.14
N ALA A 63 14.26 -6.94 -1.96
CA ALA A 63 14.83 -7.74 -3.04
C ALA A 63 16.21 -7.24 -3.43
N ASP A 64 17.12 -8.14 -3.80
CA ASP A 64 18.36 -7.75 -4.46
C ASP A 64 18.12 -7.41 -5.95
N ILE A 65 19.17 -6.94 -6.64
CA ILE A 65 19.04 -6.54 -8.04
C ILE A 65 18.78 -7.72 -9.00
N GLU A 66 19.28 -8.90 -8.66
CA GLU A 66 19.12 -10.13 -9.45
C GLU A 66 17.68 -10.65 -9.34
N GLU A 67 17.10 -10.61 -8.16
CA GLU A 67 15.69 -10.93 -7.92
C GLU A 67 14.76 -9.98 -8.68
N LEU A 68 15.00 -8.68 -8.62
CA LEU A 68 14.20 -7.69 -9.35
C LEU A 68 14.32 -7.86 -10.87
N SER A 69 15.55 -8.04 -11.36
CA SER A 69 15.85 -8.33 -12.76
C SER A 69 15.04 -9.51 -13.31
N ARG A 70 15.08 -10.63 -12.59
CA ARG A 70 14.32 -11.83 -12.95
C ARG A 70 12.81 -11.60 -12.85
N ALA A 71 12.34 -10.90 -11.82
CA ALA A 71 10.91 -10.67 -11.61
C ALA A 71 10.25 -9.89 -12.74
N VAL A 72 10.95 -8.90 -13.31
CA VAL A 72 10.40 -8.04 -14.37
C VAL A 72 10.99 -8.28 -15.76
N SER A 73 11.80 -9.34 -15.90
CA SER A 73 12.49 -9.69 -17.16
C SER A 73 13.21 -8.49 -17.79
N ALA A 74 14.04 -7.83 -16.99
CA ALA A 74 14.79 -6.62 -17.39
C ALA A 74 16.25 -6.72 -16.99
N SER A 75 17.13 -5.97 -17.66
CA SER A 75 18.55 -5.94 -17.29
C SER A 75 18.77 -5.26 -15.93
N HIS A 76 19.90 -5.55 -15.26
CA HIS A 76 20.26 -4.91 -13.99
C HIS A 76 20.31 -3.39 -14.13
N TYR A 77 20.86 -2.91 -15.24
CA TYR A 77 20.92 -1.49 -15.56
C TYR A 77 19.53 -0.88 -15.67
N GLU A 78 18.62 -1.55 -16.38
CA GLU A 78 17.25 -1.10 -16.59
C GLU A 78 16.46 -1.02 -15.28
N VAL A 79 16.63 -2.01 -14.39
CA VAL A 79 16.02 -1.99 -13.06
C VAL A 79 16.59 -0.85 -12.21
N LEU A 80 17.91 -0.66 -12.22
CA LEU A 80 18.57 0.42 -11.48
C LEU A 80 18.15 1.81 -11.97
N SER A 81 18.06 2.01 -13.29
CA SER A 81 17.56 3.25 -13.90
C SER A 81 16.14 3.52 -13.43
N ARG A 82 15.21 2.55 -13.53
CA ARG A 82 13.85 2.74 -13.03
C ARG A 82 13.76 3.06 -11.55
N LEU A 83 14.54 2.36 -10.71
CA LEU A 83 14.56 2.65 -9.26
C LEU A 83 15.01 4.09 -8.98
N LYS A 84 16.10 4.53 -9.61
CA LYS A 84 16.75 5.82 -9.31
C LYS A 84 16.18 7.02 -10.04
N GLU A 85 15.63 6.81 -11.24
CA GLU A 85 15.22 7.88 -12.15
C GLU A 85 13.70 7.99 -12.27
N VAL A 86 12.96 6.95 -11.85
CA VAL A 86 11.49 6.94 -11.93
C VAL A 86 10.87 6.74 -10.55
N ILE A 87 11.05 5.57 -9.93
CA ILE A 87 10.34 5.18 -8.71
C ILE A 87 10.68 6.11 -7.53
N ILE A 88 11.98 6.28 -7.23
CA ILE A 88 12.41 7.14 -6.13
C ILE A 88 11.99 8.60 -6.39
N PRO A 89 12.30 9.23 -7.54
CA PRO A 89 11.91 10.61 -7.81
C PRO A 89 10.39 10.85 -7.76
N GLU A 90 9.58 9.98 -8.36
CA GLU A 90 8.12 10.14 -8.34
C GLU A 90 7.58 9.99 -6.92
N SER A 91 8.13 9.07 -6.13
CA SER A 91 7.73 8.92 -4.74
C SER A 91 8.12 10.12 -3.87
N GLU A 92 9.28 10.73 -4.09
CA GLU A 92 9.67 11.96 -3.42
C GLU A 92 8.77 13.13 -3.83
N ARG A 93 8.47 13.25 -5.13
CA ARG A 93 7.61 14.31 -5.67
C ARG A 93 6.18 14.24 -5.13
N ILE A 94 5.62 13.04 -5.01
CA ILE A 94 4.20 12.84 -4.70
C ILE A 94 3.97 12.62 -3.21
N MET A 95 4.85 11.86 -2.55
CA MET A 95 4.72 11.46 -1.15
C MET A 95 5.64 12.24 -0.21
N GLY A 96 6.47 13.14 -0.75
CA GLY A 96 7.42 13.96 0.01
C GLY A 96 8.63 13.19 0.54
N LYS A 97 8.78 11.90 0.17
CA LYS A 97 9.88 11.03 0.62
C LYS A 97 10.05 9.81 -0.29
N PRO A 98 11.25 9.23 -0.36
CA PRO A 98 11.48 8.03 -1.14
C PRO A 98 10.81 6.82 -0.47
N ILE A 99 10.01 6.06 -1.23
CA ILE A 99 9.37 4.83 -0.71
C ILE A 99 10.24 3.58 -0.87
N VAL A 100 11.27 3.63 -1.71
CA VAL A 100 12.24 2.53 -1.88
C VAL A 100 13.63 3.03 -1.49
N LYS A 101 14.39 2.21 -0.76
CA LYS A 101 15.75 2.53 -0.33
C LYS A 101 16.68 1.33 -0.47
N PHE A 102 17.92 1.58 -0.83
CA PHE A 102 18.95 0.56 -0.82
C PHE A 102 19.61 0.47 0.56
N GLU A 103 19.65 -0.73 1.13
CA GLU A 103 20.29 -0.99 2.41
C GLU A 103 21.41 -2.01 2.23
N LYS A 104 22.61 -1.67 2.70
CA LYS A 104 23.75 -2.61 2.71
C LYS A 104 23.51 -3.77 3.67
N SER A 105 22.78 -3.52 4.76
CA SER A 105 22.46 -4.51 5.78
C SER A 105 21.25 -4.03 6.58
N LYS A 106 20.14 -4.77 6.56
CA LYS A 106 18.96 -4.52 7.40
C LYS A 106 18.39 -5.87 7.88
N ILE A 107 17.84 -5.89 9.09
CA ILE A 107 17.16 -7.07 9.62
C ILE A 107 15.72 -7.06 9.09
N ASP A 108 15.30 -8.13 8.41
CA ASP A 108 13.88 -8.31 8.10
C ASP A 108 13.14 -8.62 9.40
N ARG A 109 12.29 -7.71 9.84
CA ARG A 109 11.56 -7.84 11.12
C ARG A 109 10.61 -9.02 11.14
N ALA A 110 10.21 -9.54 9.97
CA ALA A 110 9.29 -10.66 9.89
C ALA A 110 9.99 -12.02 9.97
N SER A 111 11.17 -12.20 9.35
CA SER A 111 11.93 -13.45 9.44
C SER A 111 12.98 -13.44 10.55
N GLY A 112 13.42 -12.27 11.00
CA GLY A 112 14.56 -12.09 11.90
C GLY A 112 15.92 -12.19 11.20
N GLU A 113 15.94 -12.41 9.89
CA GLU A 113 17.17 -12.62 9.14
C GLU A 113 17.89 -11.30 8.81
N LYS A 114 19.22 -11.35 8.80
CA LYS A 114 20.05 -10.25 8.34
C LYS A 114 20.18 -10.32 6.83
N VAL A 115 19.55 -9.37 6.15
CA VAL A 115 19.54 -9.27 4.69
C VAL A 115 20.55 -8.21 4.25
N LEU A 116 21.35 -8.53 3.25
CA LEU A 116 22.44 -7.69 2.75
C LEU A 116 22.12 -7.15 1.34
N PHE A 117 22.66 -5.98 1.04
CA PHE A 117 22.67 -5.37 -0.30
C PHE A 117 21.33 -5.46 -1.06
N SER A 118 20.24 -5.10 -0.40
CA SER A 118 18.89 -5.24 -0.94
C SER A 118 18.17 -3.89 -1.01
N TRP A 119 17.23 -3.78 -1.92
CA TRP A 119 16.26 -2.70 -1.99
C TRP A 119 15.07 -3.02 -1.09
N TRP A 120 14.60 -2.03 -0.34
CA TRP A 120 13.55 -2.15 0.66
C TRP A 120 12.47 -1.14 0.43
N ILE A 121 11.23 -1.54 0.72
CA ILE A 121 10.15 -0.59 0.87
C ILE A 121 10.19 0.07 2.25
N ASP A 122 9.85 1.36 2.33
CA ASP A 122 9.75 2.07 3.61
C ASP A 122 8.63 1.48 4.46
N ASP A 123 8.99 0.97 5.64
CA ASP A 123 8.11 0.35 6.64
C ASP A 123 6.94 1.27 7.08
N LYS A 124 7.03 2.58 6.79
CA LYS A 124 5.97 3.58 7.06
C LYS A 124 4.93 3.70 5.95
N VAL A 125 5.07 2.99 4.84
CA VAL A 125 3.99 2.84 3.85
C VAL A 125 2.99 1.85 4.45
N PRO A 126 1.76 2.27 4.79
CA PRO A 126 0.82 1.40 5.51
C PRO A 126 0.53 0.15 4.69
N ILE A 127 1.02 -0.98 5.18
CA ILE A 127 0.69 -2.31 4.70
C ILE A 127 -0.70 -2.60 5.26
N ILE A 128 -1.76 -2.50 4.46
CA ILE A 128 -3.03 -3.13 4.84
C ILE A 128 -2.83 -4.62 4.60
N LYS A 129 -2.26 -5.31 5.58
CA LYS A 129 -2.33 -6.77 5.66
C LYS A 129 -3.78 -7.13 5.90
N GLY A 130 -4.50 -7.39 4.81
CA GLY A 130 -5.92 -7.72 4.80
C GLY A 130 -6.32 -8.65 3.67
N GLY A 131 -5.43 -9.57 3.27
CA GLY A 131 -5.76 -10.77 2.50
C GLY A 131 -5.96 -10.56 1.00
N ASN A 132 -4.91 -10.79 0.21
CA ASN A 132 -4.91 -11.12 -1.23
C ASN A 132 -5.78 -10.29 -2.18
N ILE A 133 -6.51 -9.27 -1.74
CA ILE A 133 -7.48 -8.53 -2.51
C ILE A 133 -7.44 -7.08 -2.05
N ASP A 134 -7.10 -6.19 -2.96
CA ASP A 134 -7.21 -4.74 -2.80
C ASP A 134 -8.47 -4.25 -3.48
N ILE A 135 -9.27 -3.44 -2.77
CA ILE A 135 -10.51 -2.84 -3.30
C ILE A 135 -10.32 -1.33 -3.38
N PHE A 136 -10.62 -0.76 -4.54
CA PHE A 136 -10.58 0.67 -4.81
C PHE A 136 -11.97 1.14 -5.20
N ASP A 137 -12.45 2.18 -4.52
CA ASP A 137 -13.68 2.88 -4.87
C ASP A 137 -13.34 4.10 -5.75
N GLU A 138 -13.89 4.13 -6.95
CA GLU A 138 -13.82 5.24 -7.91
C GLU A 138 -15.24 5.79 -8.17
N LYS A 139 -15.34 7.06 -8.60
CA LYS A 139 -16.63 7.77 -8.73
C LYS A 139 -17.71 7.02 -9.52
N ASP A 140 -17.32 6.23 -10.51
CA ASP A 140 -18.20 5.51 -11.43
C ASP A 140 -17.97 3.99 -11.44
N ARG A 141 -17.00 3.47 -10.66
CA ARG A 141 -16.66 2.04 -10.65
C ARG A 141 -15.90 1.61 -9.39
N ILE A 142 -16.00 0.32 -9.06
CA ILE A 142 -15.19 -0.30 -8.02
C ILE A 142 -14.16 -1.21 -8.71
N VAL A 143 -12.88 -1.06 -8.37
CA VAL A 143 -11.78 -1.89 -8.87
C VAL A 143 -11.37 -2.85 -7.78
N MET A 144 -11.30 -4.14 -8.08
CA MET A 144 -10.83 -5.17 -7.15
C MET A 144 -9.62 -5.87 -7.77
N ILE A 145 -8.48 -5.84 -7.10
CA ILE A 145 -7.22 -6.44 -7.54
C ILE A 145 -6.90 -7.57 -6.60
N ALA A 146 -6.96 -8.81 -7.08
CA ALA A 146 -6.73 -10.00 -6.27
C ALA A 146 -5.46 -10.76 -6.69
N ASP A 147 -4.57 -11.02 -5.73
CA ASP A 147 -3.47 -11.97 -5.84
C ASP A 147 -3.96 -13.38 -5.46
N LEU A 148 -4.09 -14.26 -6.46
CA LEU A 148 -4.65 -15.60 -6.32
C LEU A 148 -3.56 -16.66 -6.60
N PRO A 149 -2.57 -16.83 -5.71
CA PRO A 149 -1.42 -17.71 -5.95
C PRO A 149 -1.87 -19.16 -6.15
N GLY A 150 -1.38 -19.79 -7.22
CA GLY A 150 -1.71 -21.17 -7.56
C GLY A 150 -3.05 -21.36 -8.29
N LEU A 151 -3.84 -20.30 -8.49
CA LEU A 151 -5.09 -20.37 -9.24
C LEU A 151 -4.83 -20.20 -10.75
N ARG A 152 -5.27 -21.16 -11.57
CA ARG A 152 -5.32 -21.00 -13.02
C ARG A 152 -6.76 -20.77 -13.46
N LEU A 153 -6.98 -19.66 -14.13
CA LEU A 153 -8.26 -19.30 -14.72
C LEU A 153 -8.20 -19.52 -16.23
N SER A 154 -9.30 -19.97 -16.82
CA SER A 154 -9.47 -20.02 -18.27
C SER A 154 -9.56 -18.61 -18.84
N ASN A 155 -9.14 -18.43 -20.10
CA ASN A 155 -9.46 -17.23 -20.87
C ASN A 155 -10.42 -17.62 -22.02
N PRO A 156 -11.65 -17.10 -22.06
CA PRO A 156 -12.24 -16.10 -21.16
C PRO A 156 -12.54 -16.63 -19.76
N ILE A 157 -12.50 -15.73 -18.77
CA ILE A 157 -12.81 -16.03 -17.38
C ILE A 157 -14.33 -16.07 -17.22
N GLY A 158 -14.86 -17.17 -16.67
CA GLY A 158 -16.28 -17.24 -16.29
C GLY A 158 -16.54 -16.44 -15.02
N ILE A 159 -17.13 -15.25 -15.15
CA ILE A 159 -17.45 -14.35 -14.03
C ILE A 159 -18.97 -14.14 -13.97
N SER A 160 -19.54 -14.19 -12.77
CA SER A 160 -20.88 -13.69 -12.49
C SER A 160 -20.85 -12.77 -11.27
N ALA A 161 -21.59 -11.67 -11.33
CA ALA A 161 -21.75 -10.75 -10.21
C ALA A 161 -23.24 -10.56 -9.90
N ASN A 162 -23.60 -10.53 -8.62
CA ASN A 162 -24.96 -10.27 -8.14
C ASN A 162 -24.92 -9.24 -7.02
N TYR A 163 -25.87 -8.31 -7.01
CA TYR A 163 -26.00 -7.30 -5.96
C TYR A 163 -27.38 -7.37 -5.34
N ASN A 164 -27.45 -7.70 -4.06
CA ASN A 164 -28.70 -7.77 -3.31
C ASN A 164 -28.49 -7.29 -1.87
N ASN A 165 -29.41 -6.46 -1.37
CA ASN A 165 -29.41 -5.95 0.01
C ASN A 165 -28.06 -5.37 0.49
N GLY A 166 -27.35 -4.63 -0.36
CA GLY A 166 -26.06 -4.03 -0.01
C GLY A 166 -24.86 -4.97 -0.10
N ILE A 167 -25.05 -6.22 -0.52
CA ILE A 167 -24.00 -7.23 -0.67
C ILE A 167 -23.71 -7.46 -2.15
N LEU A 168 -22.46 -7.27 -2.57
CA LEU A 168 -21.97 -7.64 -3.89
C LEU A 168 -21.31 -9.03 -3.82
N GLU A 169 -21.91 -10.01 -4.48
CA GLU A 169 -21.36 -11.36 -4.64
C GLU A 169 -20.70 -11.47 -6.02
N VAL A 170 -19.39 -11.77 -6.05
CA VAL A 170 -18.64 -12.04 -7.28
C VAL A 170 -18.19 -13.49 -7.27
N VAL A 171 -18.67 -14.27 -8.24
CA VAL A 171 -18.33 -15.69 -8.40
C VAL A 171 -17.44 -15.86 -9.62
N ILE A 172 -16.25 -16.40 -9.40
CA ILE A 172 -15.28 -16.73 -10.45
C ILE A 172 -15.24 -18.25 -10.59
N LYS A 173 -15.56 -18.76 -11.78
CA LYS A 173 -15.48 -20.21 -12.05
C LYS A 173 -14.01 -20.63 -12.11
N LYS A 174 -13.66 -21.62 -11.27
CA LYS A 174 -12.33 -22.24 -11.25
C LYS A 174 -12.32 -23.44 -12.20
N GLU A 175 -11.20 -23.66 -12.90
CA GLU A 175 -10.97 -24.94 -13.55
C GLU A 175 -10.37 -25.92 -12.53
N VAL A 176 -11.12 -26.96 -12.18
CA VAL A 176 -10.61 -28.07 -11.37
C VAL A 176 -10.02 -29.10 -12.32
N LYS A 177 -8.69 -29.20 -12.38
CA LYS A 177 -8.04 -30.36 -12.99
C LYS A 177 -7.97 -31.47 -11.94
N TYR A 178 -8.70 -32.56 -12.18
CA TYR A 178 -8.50 -33.80 -11.44
C TYR A 178 -7.29 -34.51 -12.06
N GLU A 179 -6.19 -34.62 -11.31
CA GLU A 179 -5.14 -35.58 -11.63
C GLU A 179 -5.68 -36.97 -11.25
N GLY A 180 -5.75 -37.86 -12.25
CA GLY A 180 -6.15 -39.27 -12.09
C GLY A 180 -4.98 -40.17 -11.77
#